data_AF-A0A933SMT7-F1
#
_entry.id   AF-A0A933SMT7-F1
#
_cell.length_a   1.000
_cell.length_b   1.000
_cell.length_c   1.000
_cell.angle_alpha   90.00
_cell.angle_beta   90.00
_cell.angle_gamma   90.00
#
_symmetry.space_group_name_H-M   'P 1'
#
loop_
_entity.id
_entity.type
_entity.pdbx_description
1 polymer ?
#
loop_
_entity_poly.entity_id
_entity_poly.type
_entity_poly.pdbx_seq_one_letter_code
_entity_poly.pdbx_strand_id
1 'polypeptide(L)'
;MRRGSRLYYFALVIEASLSDLANGHYRSKALPESIVQTLLSWSVKYRCHVLFCDNRAYAERLTLSILEKYGRMCYQKFQILSKFDCRITREREGIKQKLTPKNHAVINDSGTLTI
;
A
#
# COMPACT_ATOMS: atom_id res chain seq x y z
N MET A 1 -12.90 1.43 15.06
CA MET A 1 -11.61 1.23 14.36
C MET A 1 -11.36 2.28 13.25
N ARG A 2 -11.18 3.57 13.57
CA ARG A 2 -10.90 4.61 12.53
C ARG A 2 -9.42 4.78 12.18
N ARG A 3 -8.51 4.40 13.09
CA ARG A 3 -7.06 4.54 12.88
C ARG A 3 -6.49 3.40 12.04
N GLY A 4 -6.93 2.16 12.27
CA GLY A 4 -6.47 0.98 11.54
C GLY A 4 -6.82 0.98 10.05
N SER A 5 -7.98 1.55 9.68
CA SER A 5 -8.42 1.65 8.28
C SER A 5 -7.55 2.57 7.40
N ARG A 6 -6.63 3.35 8.00
CA ARG A 6 -5.67 4.18 7.26
C ARG A 6 -4.42 3.40 6.85
N LEU A 7 -4.22 2.20 7.38
CA LEU A 7 -3.13 1.33 6.98
C LEU A 7 -3.50 0.69 5.65
N TYR A 8 -2.53 0.65 4.74
CA TYR A 8 -2.67 -0.03 3.45
C TYR A 8 -2.93 -1.53 3.58
N TYR A 9 -2.42 -2.14 4.65
CA TYR A 9 -2.69 -3.52 5.01
C TYR A 9 -2.90 -3.61 6.53
N PHE A 10 -4.13 -3.90 6.94
CA PHE A 10 -4.50 -4.06 8.35
C PHE A 10 -4.90 -5.51 8.60
N ALA A 11 -4.18 -6.17 9.50
CA ALA A 11 -4.41 -7.56 9.86
C ALA A 11 -4.41 -7.74 11.38
N LEU A 12 -5.20 -8.70 11.84
CA LEU A 12 -5.29 -9.15 13.21
C LEU A 12 -4.95 -10.63 13.24
N VAL A 13 -3.88 -10.98 13.97
CA VAL A 13 -3.48 -12.38 14.20
C VAL A 13 -3.90 -12.77 15.60
N ILE A 14 -4.70 -13.83 15.72
CA ILE A 14 -5.26 -14.33 16.97
C ILE A 14 -4.66 -15.70 17.25
N GLU A 15 -4.01 -15.85 18.41
CA GLU A 15 -3.51 -17.14 18.90
C GLU A 15 -4.65 -17.93 19.56
N ALA A 16 -5.54 -18.48 18.74
CA ALA A 16 -6.59 -19.42 19.10
C ALA A 16 -7.14 -20.06 17.83
N SER A 17 -7.83 -21.20 17.98
CA SER A 17 -8.64 -21.75 16.90
C SER A 17 -10.00 -21.02 16.81
N LEU A 18 -10.59 -20.98 15.61
CA LEU A 18 -11.94 -20.43 15.45
C LEU A 18 -12.99 -21.29 16.20
N SER A 19 -12.76 -22.59 16.31
CA SER A 19 -13.59 -23.51 17.10
C SER A 19 -13.59 -23.16 18.58
N ASP A 20 -12.42 -22.86 19.16
CA ASP A 20 -12.33 -22.47 20.58
C ASP A 20 -13.09 -21.17 20.84
N LEU A 21 -13.00 -20.23 19.90
CA LEU A 21 -13.77 -19.00 19.98
C LEU A 21 -15.28 -19.26 19.89
N ALA A 22 -15.74 -20.07 18.94
CA ALA A 22 -17.15 -20.36 18.74
C ALA A 22 -17.78 -21.13 19.92
N ASN A 23 -17.00 -22.03 20.54
CA ASN A 23 -17.44 -22.83 21.68
C ASN A 23 -17.34 -22.07 23.03
N GLY A 24 -16.84 -20.84 23.03
CA GLY A 24 -16.70 -20.06 24.27
C GLY A 24 -15.52 -20.45 25.14
N HIS A 25 -14.51 -21.13 24.58
CA HIS A 25 -13.29 -21.53 25.30
C HIS A 25 -12.32 -20.35 25.44
N TYR A 26 -12.71 -19.34 26.21
CA TYR A 26 -11.89 -18.17 26.53
C TYR A 26 -12.28 -17.56 27.88
N ARG A 27 -11.47 -16.62 28.37
CA ARG A 27 -11.63 -16.03 29.72
C ARG A 27 -12.77 -15.00 29.84
N SER A 28 -13.05 -14.27 28.77
CA SER A 28 -14.12 -13.25 28.73
C SER A 28 -15.52 -13.86 28.90
N LYS A 29 -16.45 -13.10 29.47
CA LYS A 29 -17.89 -13.48 29.59
C LYS A 29 -18.73 -13.02 28.39
N ALA A 30 -18.10 -12.47 27.35
CA ALA A 30 -18.81 -12.07 26.14
C ALA A 30 -19.46 -13.28 25.47
N LEU A 31 -20.59 -13.08 24.79
CA LEU A 31 -21.26 -14.12 24.01
C LEU A 31 -20.40 -14.51 22.79
N PRO A 32 -20.12 -15.81 22.56
CA PRO A 32 -19.28 -16.26 21.43
C PRO A 32 -19.77 -15.73 20.09
N GLU A 33 -21.07 -15.82 19.84
CA GLU A 33 -21.71 -15.33 18.62
C GLU A 33 -21.47 -13.83 18.39
N SER A 34 -21.53 -13.04 19.46
CA SER A 34 -21.30 -11.59 19.39
C SER A 34 -19.86 -11.27 18.95
N ILE A 35 -18.89 -12.05 19.44
CA ILE A 35 -17.48 -11.88 19.05
C ILE A 35 -17.29 -12.25 17.58
N VAL A 36 -17.82 -13.41 17.15
CA VAL A 36 -17.72 -13.86 15.75
C VAL A 36 -18.33 -12.83 14.81
N GLN A 37 -19.54 -12.34 15.11
CA GLN A 37 -20.19 -11.29 14.32
C GLN A 37 -19.40 -9.97 14.32
N THR A 38 -18.75 -9.64 15.43
CA THR A 38 -17.87 -8.47 15.50
C THR A 38 -16.66 -8.61 14.58
N LEU A 39 -15.99 -9.78 14.60
CA LEU A 39 -14.85 -10.06 13.72
C LEU A 39 -15.25 -10.03 12.24
N LEU A 40 -16.39 -10.62 11.88
CA LEU A 40 -16.95 -10.56 10.52
C LEU A 40 -17.30 -9.14 10.10
N SER A 41 -17.94 -8.36 10.98
CA SER A 41 -18.22 -6.95 10.74
C SER A 41 -16.93 -6.17 10.48
N TRP A 42 -15.83 -6.47 11.18
CA TRP A 42 -14.54 -5.83 10.94
C TRP A 42 -13.90 -6.23 9.62
N SER A 43 -13.99 -7.50 9.23
CA SER A 43 -13.44 -7.95 7.95
C SER A 43 -14.14 -7.30 6.76
N VAL A 44 -15.47 -7.16 6.82
CA VAL A 44 -16.25 -6.52 5.76
C VAL A 44 -16.11 -5.00 5.77
N LYS A 45 -16.31 -4.35 6.91
CA LYS A 45 -16.38 -2.87 6.98
C LYS A 45 -15.02 -2.20 6.90
N TYR A 46 -14.01 -2.79 7.54
CA TYR A 46 -12.69 -2.18 7.67
C TYR A 46 -11.62 -2.90 6.85
N ARG A 47 -12.00 -3.92 6.05
CA ARG A 47 -11.07 -4.75 5.28
C ARG A 47 -9.96 -5.34 6.18
N CYS A 48 -10.32 -5.64 7.42
CA CYS A 48 -9.40 -6.21 8.39
C CYS A 48 -9.21 -7.69 8.09
N HIS A 49 -7.98 -8.11 7.82
CA HIS A 49 -7.68 -9.53 7.66
C HIS A 49 -7.58 -10.19 9.05
N VAL A 50 -8.57 -10.99 9.42
CA VAL A 50 -8.57 -11.76 10.67
C VAL A 50 -7.98 -13.14 10.41
N LEU A 51 -6.90 -13.46 11.09
CA LEU A 51 -6.14 -14.70 10.91
C LEU A 51 -6.04 -15.41 12.25
N PHE A 52 -6.40 -16.69 12.26
CA PHE A 52 -6.34 -17.54 13.44
C PHE A 52 -5.10 -18.46 13.37
N CYS A 53 -4.46 -18.68 14.51
CA CYS A 53 -3.32 -19.55 14.67
C CYS A 53 -3.47 -20.36 15.96
N ASP A 54 -3.25 -21.67 15.88
CA ASP A 54 -3.45 -22.54 17.03
C ASP A 54 -2.33 -22.43 18.09
N ASN A 55 -1.16 -21.92 17.70
CA ASN A 55 -0.04 -21.76 18.64
C ASN A 55 0.79 -20.49 18.37
N ARG A 56 1.55 -20.11 19.40
CA ARG A 56 2.46 -18.95 19.37
C ARG A 56 3.49 -19.01 18.25
N ALA A 57 4.11 -20.18 18.02
CA ALA A 57 5.18 -20.33 17.02
C ALA A 57 4.67 -20.07 15.59
N TYR A 58 3.46 -20.56 15.27
CA TYR A 58 2.79 -20.29 14.01
C TYR A 58 2.35 -18.84 13.91
N ALA A 59 1.81 -18.25 14.99
CA ALA A 59 1.43 -16.84 15.00
C ALA A 59 2.63 -15.90 14.73
N GLU A 60 3.78 -16.18 15.34
CA GLU A 60 5.03 -15.44 15.10
C GLU A 60 5.47 -15.56 13.65
N ARG A 61 5.59 -16.80 13.16
CA ARG A 61 6.01 -17.07 11.77
C ARG A 61 5.05 -16.46 10.76
N LEU A 62 3.75 -16.53 11.02
CA LEU A 62 2.72 -15.96 10.16
C LEU A 62 2.87 -14.42 10.12
N THR A 63 3.02 -13.79 11.28
CA THR A 63 3.20 -12.34 11.40
C THR A 63 4.44 -11.88 10.64
N LEU A 64 5.59 -12.57 10.82
CA LEU A 64 6.81 -12.29 10.09
C LEU A 64 6.61 -12.46 8.58
N SER A 65 6.03 -13.58 8.16
CA SER A 65 5.79 -13.88 6.73
C SER A 65 4.88 -12.84 6.06
N ILE A 66 3.87 -12.34 6.78
CA ILE A 66 3.00 -11.27 6.29
C ILE A 66 3.80 -9.99 6.08
N LEU A 67 4.60 -9.60 7.07
CA LEU A 67 5.38 -8.38 7.01
C LEU A 67 6.41 -8.42 5.87
N GLU A 68 7.10 -9.55 5.70
CA GLU A 68 8.05 -9.76 4.60
C GLU A 68 7.38 -9.67 3.22
N LYS A 69 6.24 -10.35 3.04
CA LYS A 69 5.49 -10.31 1.78
C LYS A 69 4.98 -8.91 1.47
N TYR A 70 4.46 -8.22 2.49
CA TYR A 70 3.99 -6.85 2.35
C TYR A 70 5.14 -5.88 2.03
N GLY A 71 6.27 -5.99 2.72
CA GLY A 71 7.47 -5.21 2.44
C GLY A 71 8.00 -5.43 1.03
N ARG A 72 8.03 -6.69 0.57
CA ARG A 72 8.42 -7.03 -0.82
C ARG A 72 7.48 -6.42 -1.84
N MET A 73 6.16 -6.48 -1.61
CA MET A 73 5.17 -5.84 -2.48
C MET A 73 5.38 -4.32 -2.54
N CYS A 74 5.60 -3.65 -1.41
CA CYS A 74 5.88 -2.22 -1.36
C CYS A 74 7.15 -1.86 -2.14
N TYR A 75 8.23 -2.63 -1.97
CA TYR A 75 9.48 -2.43 -2.70
C TYR A 75 9.29 -2.56 -4.22
N GLN A 76 8.54 -3.58 -4.68
CA GLN A 76 8.24 -3.76 -6.10
C GLN A 76 7.46 -2.58 -6.69
N LYS A 77 6.44 -2.10 -5.96
CA LYS A 77 5.66 -0.92 -6.37
C LYS A 77 6.56 0.32 -6.48
N PHE A 78 7.44 0.53 -5.51
CA PHE A 78 8.40 1.64 -5.54
C PHE A 78 9.33 1.58 -6.76
N GLN A 79 9.89 0.41 -7.07
CA GLN A 79 10.76 0.22 -8.24
C GLN A 79 10.06 0.53 -9.56
N ILE A 80 8.79 0.14 -9.68
CA ILE A 80 7.97 0.42 -10.86
C ILE A 80 7.75 1.93 -10.97
N LEU A 81 7.30 2.58 -9.89
CA LEU A 81 7.05 4.03 -9.87
C LEU A 81 8.31 4.84 -10.19
N SER A 82 9.46 4.46 -9.63
CA SER A 82 10.75 5.11 -9.91
C SER A 82 11.13 5.03 -11.40
N LYS A 83 10.90 3.88 -12.05
CA LYS A 83 11.16 3.71 -13.49
C LYS A 83 10.21 4.57 -14.34
N PHE A 84 8.94 4.65 -13.96
CA PHE A 84 7.96 5.50 -14.64
C PHE A 84 8.33 6.97 -14.54
N ASP A 85 8.69 7.45 -13.35
CA ASP A 85 9.03 8.86 -13.13
C ASP A 85 10.23 9.28 -13.99
N CYS A 86 11.31 8.49 -13.99
CA CYS A 86 12.48 8.75 -14.84
C CYS A 86 12.14 8.77 -16.34
N ARG A 87 11.25 7.89 -16.81
CA ARG A 87 10.81 7.87 -18.22
C ARG A 87 10.04 9.14 -18.58
N ILE A 88 9.13 9.59 -17.72
CA ILE A 88 8.38 10.83 -17.93
C ILE A 88 9.30 12.06 -17.90
N THR A 89 10.27 12.11 -16.98
CA THR A 89 11.25 13.20 -16.97
C THR A 89 12.04 13.23 -18.28
N ARG A 90 12.49 12.07 -18.78
CA ARG A 90 13.21 11.97 -20.07
C ARG A 90 12.37 12.39 -21.26
N GLU A 91 11.10 11.98 -21.34
CA GLU A 91 10.19 12.42 -22.41
C GLU A 91 9.92 13.92 -22.34
N ARG A 92 9.72 14.48 -21.14
CA ARG A 92 9.51 15.93 -20.96
C ARG A 92 10.73 16.76 -21.34
N GLU A 93 11.93 16.33 -20.97
CA GLU A 93 13.17 17.00 -21.38
C GLU A 93 13.40 16.87 -22.90
N GLY A 94 13.12 15.70 -23.50
CA GLY A 94 13.16 15.52 -24.94
C GLY A 94 12.15 16.38 -25.71
N ILE A 95 10.96 16.59 -25.15
CA ILE A 95 9.94 17.49 -25.71
C ILE A 95 10.35 18.96 -25.56
N LYS A 96 10.86 19.37 -24.39
CA LYS A 96 11.40 20.74 -24.19
C LYS A 96 12.50 21.06 -25.19
N GLN A 97 13.41 20.13 -25.44
CA GLN A 97 14.51 20.32 -26.39
C GLN A 97 14.04 20.36 -27.86
N LYS A 98 12.84 19.83 -28.15
CA LYS A 98 12.19 19.93 -29.45
C LYS A 98 11.36 21.22 -29.61
N LEU A 99 10.92 21.80 -28.50
CA LEU A 99 10.16 23.06 -28.42
C LEU A 99 11.05 24.30 -28.27
N THR A 100 12.33 24.15 -27.92
CA THR A 100 13.29 25.26 -28.02
C THR A 100 13.48 25.59 -29.50
N PRO A 101 13.08 26.78 -29.98
CA PRO A 101 13.23 27.14 -31.38
C PRO A 101 14.72 27.16 -31.72
N LYS A 102 15.11 26.34 -32.70
CA LYS A 102 16.41 26.48 -33.36
C LYS A 102 16.37 27.81 -34.10
N ASN A 103 17.22 28.74 -33.66
CA ASN A 103 17.47 30.06 -34.23
C ASN A 103 16.32 31.07 -34.05
N HIS A 104 16.28 31.73 -32.89
CA HIS A 104 15.84 33.12 -32.88
C HIS A 104 16.94 33.96 -33.54
N ALA A 105 16.77 34.26 -34.82
CA ALA A 105 17.24 35.53 -35.34
C ALA A 105 16.58 36.61 -34.48
N VAL A 106 17.38 37.29 -33.66
CA VAL A 106 16.95 38.50 -32.97
C VAL A 106 16.85 39.58 -34.04
N ILE A 107 15.65 39.86 -34.52
CA ILE A 107 15.39 41.05 -35.33
C ILE A 107 15.46 42.22 -34.36
N ASN A 108 16.51 43.03 -34.46
CA ASN A 108 16.55 44.31 -33.75
C ASN A 108 15.54 45.26 -34.40
N ASP A 109 14.84 46.06 -33.60
CA ASP A 109 13.81 47.04 -34.01
C ASP A 109 14.31 48.15 -34.96
N SER A 110 15.54 48.04 -35.46
CA SER A 110 16.16 48.93 -36.45
C SER A 110 16.26 48.33 -37.86
N GLY A 111 15.68 47.15 -38.11
CA GLY A 111 15.45 46.64 -39.48
C GLY A 111 16.71 46.41 -40.32
N THR A 112 17.86 46.07 -39.72
CA THR A 112 19.07 45.70 -40.48
C THR A 112 19.53 44.30 -40.12
N LEU A 113 19.63 43.42 -41.13
CA LEU A 113 20.16 42.06 -41.04
C LEU A 113 21.69 42.10 -41.15
N THR A 114 22.39 41.60 -40.15
CA THR A 114 23.83 41.28 -40.25
C THR A 114 23.99 39.77 -40.23
N ILE A 115 24.79 39.27 -41.18
CA ILE A 115 25.10 37.84 -41.40
C ILE A 115 25.94 37.28 -40.25
#